data_AF-A0A7V8AIF2-F1
#
_entry.id   AF-A0A7V8AIF2-F1
#
_cell.length_a   1.000
_cell.length_b   1.000
_cell.length_c   1.000
_cell.angle_alpha   90.00
_cell.angle_beta   90.00
_cell.angle_gamma   90.00
#
_symmetry.space_group_name_H-M   'P 1'
#
loop_
_entity.id
_entity.type
_entity.pdbx_description
1 polymer ?
#
loop_
_entity_poly.entity_id
_entity_poly.type
_entity_poly.pdbx_seq_one_letter_code
_entity_poly.pdbx_strand_id
1 'polypeptide(L)'
;MVQAAWEGTVGADEIVLVVDARAGMTNEVLALVAALQGRQAVLVFNKIDLIQPERLLELTERMNTRGAFTEAFMVSAQTGDGVVDLVTLLARRAPVGPWLFPEEEISDMPMRLLAAEITREKIFFQLHQELPYSTMVLTDGWEERDDGSVRIDQTIIVLRKNQRGIVLGKGGSRIKSIGWAARQELEGAFERRVHLFLHVQVDEHWLEDRGYYRAWLLDFEA
;
A
#
# COMPACT_ATOMS: atom_id res chain seq x y z
N MET A 1 10.15 0.24 5.53
CA MET A 1 9.35 0.47 4.29
C MET A 1 10.21 0.89 3.11
N VAL A 2 11.06 1.92 3.22
CA VAL A 2 11.92 2.33 2.08
C VAL A 2 12.89 1.22 1.67
N GLN A 3 13.52 0.53 2.63
CA GLN A 3 14.46 -0.54 2.30
C GLN A 3 13.76 -1.80 1.75
N ALA A 4 12.58 -2.19 2.28
CA ALA A 4 11.75 -3.23 1.68
C ALA A 4 11.39 -2.96 0.20
N ALA A 5 11.18 -1.69 -0.16
CA ALA A 5 10.98 -1.31 -1.57
C ALA A 5 12.23 -1.55 -2.42
N TRP A 6 13.43 -1.35 -1.85
CA TRP A 6 14.71 -1.64 -2.52
C TRP A 6 15.02 -3.13 -2.58
N GLU A 7 14.73 -3.90 -1.54
CA GLU A 7 14.84 -5.35 -1.55
C GLU A 7 13.99 -5.95 -2.69
N GLY A 8 12.77 -5.44 -2.89
CA GLY A 8 11.92 -5.82 -4.00
C GLY A 8 12.51 -5.52 -5.39
N THR A 9 13.48 -4.60 -5.51
CA THR A 9 14.21 -4.37 -6.78
C THR A 9 15.32 -5.39 -7.02
N VAL A 10 15.74 -6.14 -5.99
CA VAL A 10 16.79 -7.16 -6.11
C VAL A 10 16.16 -8.44 -6.67
N GLY A 11 16.51 -8.77 -7.92
CA GLY A 11 15.96 -9.93 -8.61
C GLY A 11 14.67 -9.64 -9.41
N ALA A 12 14.23 -8.38 -9.47
CA ALA A 12 13.16 -7.98 -10.36
C ALA A 12 13.64 -8.00 -11.82
N ASP A 13 12.82 -8.55 -12.72
CA ASP A 13 13.07 -8.50 -14.16
C ASP A 13 12.90 -7.09 -14.73
N GLU A 14 11.92 -6.34 -14.22
CA GLU A 14 11.65 -4.95 -14.60
C GLU A 14 11.44 -4.09 -13.35
N ILE A 15 11.95 -2.86 -13.37
CA ILE A 15 11.74 -1.88 -12.31
C ILE A 15 10.85 -0.77 -12.84
N VAL A 16 9.77 -0.44 -12.13
CA VAL A 16 8.87 0.66 -12.49
C VAL A 16 8.97 1.77 -11.46
N LEU A 17 9.47 2.94 -11.88
CA LEU A 17 9.52 4.12 -11.04
C LEU A 17 8.27 4.98 -11.27
N VAL A 18 7.35 4.98 -10.32
CA VAL A 18 6.15 5.81 -10.38
C VAL A 18 6.39 7.17 -9.71
N VAL A 19 6.13 8.24 -10.44
CA VAL A 19 6.28 9.63 -10.00
C VAL A 19 4.93 10.34 -10.08
N ASP A 20 4.58 11.09 -9.04
CA ASP A 20 3.42 11.99 -9.08
C ASP A 20 3.73 13.18 -10.00
N ALA A 21 3.07 13.22 -11.16
CA ALA A 21 3.29 14.26 -12.17
C ALA A 21 2.98 15.66 -11.63
N ARG A 22 1.97 15.79 -10.75
CA ARG A 22 1.55 17.07 -10.17
C ARG A 22 2.59 17.59 -9.18
N ALA A 23 3.16 16.70 -8.36
CA ALA A 23 4.24 17.06 -7.44
C ALA A 23 5.53 17.41 -8.21
N GLY A 24 5.79 16.71 -9.32
CA GLY A 24 6.96 16.91 -10.15
C GLY A 24 8.24 16.38 -9.49
N MET A 25 9.39 16.94 -9.87
CA MET A 25 10.69 16.50 -9.34
C MET A 25 10.99 17.13 -7.97
N THR A 26 10.57 16.45 -6.92
CA THR A 26 10.98 16.77 -5.55
C THR A 26 12.36 16.19 -5.25
N ASN A 27 12.96 16.58 -4.12
CA ASN A 27 14.26 16.04 -3.70
C ASN A 27 14.19 14.53 -3.45
N GLU A 28 13.05 14.03 -2.97
CA GLU A 28 12.80 12.60 -2.75
C GLU A 28 12.81 11.83 -4.07
N VAL A 29 12.14 12.37 -5.12
CA VAL A 29 12.18 11.76 -6.46
C VAL A 29 13.60 11.71 -6.99
N LEU A 30 14.37 12.80 -6.85
CA LEU A 30 15.76 12.83 -7.28
C LEU A 30 16.65 11.83 -6.51
N ALA A 31 16.40 11.66 -5.21
CA ALA A 31 17.08 10.66 -4.40
C ALA A 31 16.75 9.23 -4.87
N LEU A 32 15.49 8.94 -5.20
CA LEU A 32 15.10 7.64 -5.77
C LEU A 32 15.77 7.38 -7.11
N VAL A 33 15.80 8.37 -8.01
CA VAL A 33 16.49 8.26 -9.31
C VAL A 33 17.98 7.99 -9.14
N ALA A 34 18.64 8.69 -8.21
CA ALA A 34 20.05 8.47 -7.91
C ALA A 34 20.29 7.06 -7.32
N ALA A 35 19.38 6.58 -6.47
CA ALA A 35 19.47 5.28 -5.81
C ALA A 35 19.24 4.08 -6.75
N LEU A 36 18.70 4.29 -7.96
CA LEU A 36 18.63 3.24 -8.98
C LEU A 36 20.03 2.75 -9.43
N GLN A 37 21.12 3.50 -9.16
CA GLN A 37 22.51 3.05 -9.32
C GLN A 37 22.84 2.40 -10.69
N GLY A 38 22.26 2.92 -11.78
CA GLY A 38 22.49 2.40 -13.13
C GLY A 38 21.62 1.21 -13.52
N ARG A 39 20.69 0.77 -12.68
CA ARG A 39 19.62 -0.15 -13.07
C ARG A 39 18.67 0.54 -14.04
N GLN A 40 18.25 -0.21 -15.05
CA GLN A 40 17.24 0.25 -16.00
C GLN A 40 15.86 0.20 -15.34
N ALA A 41 15.08 1.26 -15.54
CA ALA A 41 13.71 1.33 -15.06
C ALA A 41 12.77 1.88 -16.16
N VAL A 42 11.50 1.52 -16.06
CA VAL A 42 10.40 2.21 -16.76
C VAL A 42 9.95 3.38 -15.88
N LEU A 43 9.94 4.59 -16.45
CA LEU A 43 9.45 5.77 -15.75
C LEU A 43 7.94 5.91 -15.96
N VAL A 44 7.18 6.12 -14.90
CA VAL A 44 5.72 6.29 -14.99
C VAL A 44 5.32 7.59 -14.30
N PHE A 45 4.83 8.55 -15.08
CA PHE A 45 4.21 9.76 -14.56
C PHE A 45 2.73 9.49 -14.29
N ASN A 46 2.36 9.34 -13.03
CA ASN A 46 0.98 9.14 -12.62
C ASN A 46 0.26 10.47 -12.34
N LYS A 47 -1.07 10.47 -12.36
CA LYS A 47 -1.96 11.61 -12.11
C LYS A 47 -1.93 12.68 -13.20
N ILE A 48 -1.77 12.26 -14.46
CA ILE A 48 -1.75 13.20 -15.59
C ILE A 48 -3.08 13.94 -15.79
N ASP A 49 -4.18 13.40 -15.25
CA ASP A 49 -5.50 14.05 -15.22
C ASP A 49 -5.52 15.35 -14.39
N LEU A 50 -4.50 15.58 -13.55
CA LEU A 50 -4.39 16.76 -12.70
C LEU A 50 -3.38 17.81 -13.21
N ILE A 51 -2.77 17.60 -14.38
CA ILE A 51 -1.71 18.47 -14.90
C ILE A 51 -1.99 18.93 -16.34
N GLN A 52 -1.51 20.13 -16.68
CA GLN A 52 -1.56 20.64 -18.05
C GLN A 52 -0.49 19.96 -18.92
N PRO A 53 -0.77 19.70 -20.21
CA PRO A 53 0.14 19.01 -21.13
C PRO A 53 1.53 19.64 -21.23
N GLU A 54 1.63 20.97 -21.21
CA GLU A 54 2.89 21.71 -21.36
C GLU A 54 3.83 21.42 -20.19
N ARG A 55 3.29 21.40 -18.97
CA ARG A 55 4.06 21.11 -17.75
C ARG A 55 4.47 19.64 -17.69
N LEU A 56 3.66 18.73 -18.24
CA LEU A 56 4.00 17.31 -18.33
C LEU A 56 5.17 17.08 -19.31
N LEU A 57 5.18 17.78 -20.44
CA LEU A 57 6.28 17.73 -21.40
C LEU A 57 7.60 18.20 -20.76
N GLU A 58 7.58 19.37 -20.10
CA GLU A 58 8.76 19.89 -19.38
C GLU A 58 9.28 18.92 -18.30
N LEU A 59 8.36 18.28 -17.56
CA LEU A 59 8.72 17.29 -16.54
C LEU A 59 9.40 16.07 -17.15
N THR A 60 8.86 15.58 -18.27
CA THR A 60 9.36 14.41 -19.00
C THR A 60 10.77 14.66 -19.53
N GLU A 61 11.01 15.80 -20.18
CA GLU A 61 12.33 16.18 -20.70
C GLU A 61 13.38 16.26 -19.59
N ARG A 62 13.01 16.86 -18.46
CA ARG A 62 13.95 17.02 -17.34
C ARG A 62 14.26 15.71 -16.62
N MET A 63 13.35 14.73 -16.63
CA MET A 63 13.59 13.42 -16.03
C MET A 63 14.36 12.48 -16.94
N ASN A 64 14.06 12.49 -18.24
CA ASN A 64 14.75 11.65 -19.23
C ASN A 64 16.26 11.91 -19.27
N THR A 65 16.70 13.11 -18.91
CA THR A 65 18.13 13.48 -18.87
C THR A 65 18.86 13.06 -17.60
N ARG A 66 18.18 12.50 -16.60
CA ARG A 66 18.72 12.29 -15.24
C ARG A 66 18.78 10.83 -14.78
N GLY A 67 18.07 9.91 -15.42
CA GLY A 67 18.02 8.50 -15.05
C GLY A 67 18.25 7.56 -16.23
N ALA A 68 18.59 6.31 -15.92
CA ALA A 68 18.69 5.23 -16.89
C ALA A 68 17.28 4.65 -17.18
N PHE A 69 16.42 5.46 -17.79
CA PHE A 69 15.07 5.03 -18.15
C PHE A 69 15.05 4.39 -19.53
N THR A 70 14.40 3.24 -19.63
CA THR A 70 14.23 2.53 -20.92
C THR A 70 13.07 3.12 -21.71
N GLU A 71 11.97 3.40 -21.03
CA GLU A 71 10.75 4.01 -21.57
C GLU A 71 10.09 4.89 -20.50
N ALA A 72 9.24 5.83 -20.95
CA ALA A 72 8.47 6.70 -20.08
C ALA A 72 6.99 6.64 -20.45
N PHE A 73 6.12 6.43 -19.46
CA PHE A 73 4.67 6.39 -19.60
C PHE A 73 4.02 7.56 -18.87
N MET A 74 2.93 8.05 -19.45
CA MET A 74 2.04 9.03 -18.88
C MET A 74 0.75 8.30 -18.55
N VAL A 75 0.39 8.22 -17.27
CA VAL A 75 -0.78 7.46 -16.84
C VAL A 75 -1.65 8.24 -15.87
N SER A 76 -2.93 7.92 -15.86
CA SER A 76 -3.79 8.19 -14.72
C SER A 76 -4.29 6.85 -14.18
N ALA A 77 -3.72 6.43 -13.04
CA ALA A 77 -4.21 5.24 -12.35
C ALA A 77 -5.67 5.38 -11.89
N GLN A 78 -6.17 6.61 -11.74
CA GLN A 78 -7.54 6.88 -11.34
C GLN A 78 -8.53 6.71 -12.50
N THR A 79 -8.19 7.18 -13.71
CA THR A 79 -9.09 7.08 -14.88
C THR A 79 -8.81 5.86 -15.76
N GLY A 80 -7.65 5.22 -15.58
CA GLY A 80 -7.16 4.12 -16.42
C GLY A 80 -6.38 4.58 -17.65
N ASP A 81 -6.24 5.89 -17.87
CA ASP A 81 -5.51 6.43 -19.03
C ASP A 81 -4.04 5.98 -19.02
N GLY A 82 -3.54 5.52 -20.17
CA GLY A 82 -2.17 5.00 -20.36
C GLY A 82 -1.83 3.69 -19.64
N VAL A 83 -2.70 3.15 -18.78
CA VAL A 83 -2.41 1.95 -17.97
C VAL A 83 -2.31 0.69 -18.84
N VAL A 84 -3.19 0.55 -19.83
CA VAL A 84 -3.22 -0.62 -20.72
C VAL A 84 -1.91 -0.75 -21.51
N ASP A 85 -1.38 0.38 -21.99
CA ASP A 85 -0.12 0.40 -22.76
C ASP A 85 1.08 0.03 -21.87
N LEU A 86 1.10 0.53 -20.63
CA LEU A 86 2.13 0.17 -19.65
C LEU A 86 2.09 -1.34 -19.35
N VAL A 87 0.92 -1.90 -19.07
CA VAL A 87 0.76 -3.35 -18.82
C VAL A 87 1.18 -4.16 -20.05
N THR A 88 0.81 -3.70 -21.24
CA THR A 88 1.18 -4.37 -22.50
C THR A 88 2.70 -4.40 -22.71
N LEU A 89 3.41 -3.32 -22.37
CA LEU A 89 4.86 -3.31 -22.40
C LEU A 89 5.45 -4.31 -21.41
N LEU A 90 5.03 -4.25 -20.15
CA LEU A 90 5.56 -5.11 -19.10
C LEU A 90 5.35 -6.59 -19.44
N ALA A 91 4.17 -6.95 -19.96
CA ALA A 91 3.88 -8.30 -20.42
C ALA A 91 4.79 -8.75 -21.59
N ARG A 92 5.18 -7.84 -22.49
CA ARG A 92 6.12 -8.14 -23.60
C ARG A 92 7.56 -8.31 -23.14
N ARG A 93 7.93 -7.65 -22.03
CA ARG A 93 9.30 -7.71 -21.47
C ARG A 93 9.48 -8.82 -20.45
N ALA A 94 8.39 -9.34 -19.90
CA ALA A 94 8.42 -10.48 -18.99
C ALA A 94 9.18 -11.67 -19.62
N PRO A 95 10.13 -12.28 -18.90
CA PRO A 95 10.90 -13.40 -19.43
C PRO A 95 9.98 -14.59 -19.70
N VAL A 96 10.25 -15.33 -20.78
CA VAL A 96 9.53 -16.57 -21.06
C VAL A 96 9.88 -17.60 -19.99
N GLY A 97 8.87 -18.09 -19.28
CA GLY A 97 9.03 -19.06 -18.21
C GLY A 97 7.71 -19.72 -17.80
N PRO A 98 7.75 -20.74 -16.93
CA PRO A 98 6.54 -21.29 -16.35
C PRO A 98 5.90 -20.26 -15.41
N TRP A 99 4.58 -20.34 -15.26
CA TRP A 99 3.86 -19.61 -14.22
C TRP A 99 4.39 -20.05 -12.84
N LEU A 100 4.79 -19.07 -12.02
CA LEU A 100 5.23 -19.31 -10.64
C LEU A 100 4.05 -19.46 -9.67
N PHE A 101 2.91 -18.86 -10.02
CA PHE A 101 1.67 -18.86 -9.25
C PHE A 101 0.50 -19.28 -10.15
N PRO A 102 -0.57 -19.87 -9.59
CA PRO A 102 -1.83 -20.11 -10.29
C PRO A 102 -2.45 -18.83 -10.85
N GLU A 103 -3.28 -18.93 -11.89
CA GLU A 103 -3.94 -17.78 -12.53
C GLU A 103 -4.94 -17.09 -11.57
N GLU A 104 -5.55 -17.87 -10.67
CA GLU A 104 -6.52 -17.39 -9.69
C GLU A 104 -5.86 -16.71 -8.48
N GLU A 105 -4.56 -16.88 -8.28
CA GLU A 105 -3.82 -16.31 -7.14
C GLU A 105 -3.40 -14.87 -7.48
N ILE A 106 -4.27 -13.92 -7.14
CA ILE A 106 -4.06 -12.48 -7.42
C ILE A 106 -2.97 -11.87 -6.52
N SER A 107 -2.78 -12.42 -5.31
CA SER A 107 -1.78 -11.95 -4.34
C SER A 107 -1.35 -13.07 -3.40
N ASP A 108 -0.07 -13.07 -3.03
CA ASP A 108 0.55 -13.93 -2.02
C ASP A 108 0.41 -13.37 -0.59
N MET A 109 -0.28 -12.24 -0.42
CA MET A 109 -0.46 -11.59 0.88
C MET A 109 -1.25 -12.50 1.83
N PRO A 110 -0.73 -12.81 3.04
CA PRO A 110 -1.47 -13.62 4.00
C PRO A 110 -2.81 -12.97 4.37
N MET A 111 -3.88 -13.77 4.44
CA MET A 111 -5.25 -13.27 4.76
C MET A 111 -5.31 -12.43 6.04
N ARG A 112 -4.48 -12.77 7.05
CA ARG A 112 -4.36 -12.01 8.30
C ARG A 112 -3.82 -10.60 8.09
N LEU A 113 -2.85 -10.45 7.19
CA LEU A 113 -2.27 -9.16 6.83
C LEU A 113 -3.22 -8.37 5.94
N LEU A 114 -3.85 -9.02 4.96
CA LEU A 114 -4.89 -8.39 4.14
C LEU A 114 -6.03 -7.86 5.02
N ALA A 115 -6.46 -8.63 6.02
CA ALA A 115 -7.48 -8.18 6.96
C ALA A 115 -7.04 -6.95 7.76
N ALA A 116 -5.77 -6.90 8.18
CA ALA A 116 -5.23 -5.75 8.90
C ALA A 116 -5.14 -4.51 8.00
N GLU A 117 -4.71 -4.69 6.75
CA GLU A 117 -4.62 -3.63 5.74
C GLU A 117 -5.98 -3.03 5.41
N ILE A 118 -7.00 -3.85 5.17
CA ILE A 118 -8.37 -3.38 4.92
C ILE A 118 -8.88 -2.51 6.08
N THR A 119 -8.68 -2.97 7.33
CA THR A 119 -9.06 -2.17 8.50
C THR A 119 -8.24 -0.88 8.60
N ARG A 120 -6.92 -0.94 8.37
CA ARG A 120 -6.04 0.24 8.39
C ARG A 120 -6.44 1.26 7.32
N GLU A 121 -6.86 0.81 6.15
CA GLU A 121 -7.37 1.67 5.09
C GLU A 121 -8.65 2.40 5.53
N LYS A 122 -9.57 1.72 6.23
CA LYS A 122 -10.79 2.37 6.75
C LYS A 122 -10.49 3.38 7.85
N ILE A 123 -9.46 3.13 8.66
CA ILE A 123 -8.92 4.12 9.60
C ILE A 123 -8.40 5.34 8.83
N PHE A 124 -7.66 5.12 7.74
CA PHE A 124 -7.10 6.17 6.90
C PHE A 124 -8.15 7.08 6.28
N PHE A 125 -9.24 6.53 5.76
CA PHE A 125 -10.31 7.33 5.17
C PHE A 125 -11.16 8.08 6.19
N GLN A 126 -11.29 7.57 7.42
CA GLN A 126 -12.20 8.15 8.42
C GLN A 126 -11.51 9.09 9.40
N LEU A 127 -10.21 8.92 9.60
CA LEU A 127 -9.40 9.72 10.51
C LEU A 127 -8.53 10.69 9.71
N HIS A 128 -8.30 11.86 10.27
CA HIS A 128 -7.63 12.96 9.57
C HIS A 128 -6.30 13.29 10.23
N GLN A 129 -5.53 14.18 9.59
CA GLN A 129 -4.23 14.66 10.09
C GLN A 129 -3.22 13.50 10.23
N GLU A 130 -2.34 13.56 11.23
CA GLU A 130 -1.26 12.58 11.47
C GLU A 130 -1.75 11.24 12.04
N LEU A 131 -3.05 11.13 12.37
CA LEU A 131 -3.54 10.00 13.14
C LEU A 131 -3.51 8.68 12.36
N PRO A 132 -3.95 8.60 11.09
CA PRO A 132 -3.78 7.39 10.27
C PRO A 132 -2.35 6.88 10.21
N TYR A 133 -1.37 7.80 10.09
CA TYR A 133 0.04 7.48 9.95
C TYR A 133 0.70 7.04 11.27
N SER A 134 0.05 7.28 12.40
CA SER A 134 0.50 6.89 13.74
C SER A 134 -0.33 5.74 14.33
N THR A 135 -0.99 4.98 13.45
CA THR A 135 -1.74 3.77 13.81
C THR A 135 -1.18 2.53 13.15
N MET A 136 -1.32 1.40 13.84
CA MET A 136 -1.04 0.08 13.31
C MET A 136 -2.22 -0.84 13.60
N VAL A 137 -2.47 -1.83 12.74
CA VAL A 137 -3.51 -2.83 12.95
C VAL A 137 -2.86 -4.20 12.98
N LEU A 138 -3.15 -4.99 14.00
CA LEU A 138 -2.71 -6.37 14.10
C LEU A 138 -3.92 -7.30 14.06
N THR A 139 -3.77 -8.45 13.42
CA THR A 139 -4.77 -9.53 13.47
C THR A 139 -4.33 -10.57 14.49
N ASP A 140 -4.86 -10.45 15.70
CA ASP A 140 -4.51 -11.29 16.85
C ASP A 140 -5.17 -12.67 16.77
N GLY A 141 -6.46 -12.69 16.40
CA GLY A 141 -7.30 -13.89 16.38
C GLY A 141 -7.87 -14.20 15.01
N TRP A 142 -7.88 -15.48 14.66
CA TRP A 142 -8.54 -16.02 13.47
C TRP A 142 -9.15 -17.36 13.82
N GLU A 143 -10.47 -17.45 13.78
CA GLU A 143 -11.22 -18.66 14.12
C GLU A 143 -12.25 -18.92 13.02
N GLU A 144 -12.08 -20.04 12.32
CA GLU A 144 -13.09 -20.55 11.40
C GLU A 144 -14.20 -21.22 12.18
N ARG A 145 -15.44 -20.97 11.78
CA ARG A 145 -16.62 -21.51 12.45
C ARG A 145 -17.25 -22.61 11.61
N ASP A 146 -17.99 -23.50 12.28
CA ASP A 146 -18.67 -24.63 11.64
C ASP A 146 -19.66 -24.22 10.54
N ASP A 147 -20.20 -23.00 10.61
CA ASP A 147 -21.11 -22.43 9.60
C ASP A 147 -20.38 -21.82 8.38
N GLY A 148 -19.05 -21.98 8.30
CA GLY A 148 -18.20 -21.43 7.24
C GLY A 148 -17.88 -19.95 7.40
N SER A 149 -18.38 -19.28 8.46
CA SER A 149 -17.99 -17.91 8.78
C SER A 149 -16.63 -17.84 9.47
N VAL A 150 -16.06 -16.64 9.56
CA VAL A 150 -14.80 -16.41 10.27
C VAL A 150 -14.95 -15.33 11.31
N ARG A 151 -14.39 -15.59 12.50
CA ARG A 151 -14.14 -14.56 13.51
C ARG A 151 -12.72 -14.04 13.35
N ILE A 152 -12.62 -12.72 13.30
CA ILE A 152 -11.34 -12.00 13.20
C ILE A 152 -11.26 -11.02 14.37
N ASP A 153 -10.23 -11.16 15.19
CA ASP A 153 -9.94 -10.24 16.29
C ASP A 153 -8.73 -9.38 15.91
N GLN A 154 -8.90 -8.06 15.95
CA GLN A 154 -7.85 -7.12 15.61
C GLN A 154 -7.62 -6.06 16.69
N THR A 155 -6.37 -5.69 16.87
CA THR A 155 -5.95 -4.59 17.73
C THR A 155 -5.43 -3.43 16.90
N ILE A 156 -6.07 -2.28 17.07
CA ILE A 156 -5.63 -0.98 16.59
C ILE A 156 -4.71 -0.37 17.64
N ILE A 157 -3.43 -0.26 17.32
CA ILE A 157 -2.42 0.35 18.18
C ILE A 157 -2.30 1.83 17.83
N VAL A 158 -2.27 2.67 18.85
CA VAL A 158 -2.04 4.12 18.72
C VAL A 158 -0.96 4.58 19.70
N LEU A 159 -0.26 5.66 19.37
CA LEU A 159 0.82 6.20 20.21
C LEU A 159 0.31 6.80 21.51
N ARG A 160 -0.83 7.50 21.50
CA ARG A 160 -1.25 8.34 22.64
C ARG A 160 -2.69 8.09 23.07
N LYS A 161 -2.97 8.28 24.36
CA LYS A 161 -4.34 8.15 24.92
C LYS A 161 -5.37 9.04 24.23
N ASN A 162 -4.99 10.26 23.83
CA ASN A 162 -5.88 11.15 23.08
C ASN A 162 -6.28 10.56 21.72
N GLN A 163 -5.35 9.89 21.03
CA GLN A 163 -5.62 9.22 19.75
C GLN A 163 -6.59 8.05 19.95
N ARG A 164 -6.45 7.28 21.04
CA ARG A 164 -7.42 6.23 21.39
C ARG A 164 -8.83 6.80 21.54
N GLY A 165 -8.96 7.96 22.17
CA GLY A 165 -10.25 8.68 22.26
C GLY A 165 -10.84 9.03 20.88
N ILE A 166 -10.00 9.44 19.93
CA ILE A 166 -10.41 9.78 18.56
C ILE A 166 -10.85 8.52 17.77
N VAL A 167 -10.08 7.43 17.84
CA VAL A 167 -10.41 6.16 17.18
C VAL A 167 -11.72 5.58 17.71
N LEU A 168 -11.94 5.64 19.03
CA LEU A 168 -13.19 5.19 19.64
C LEU A 168 -14.36 6.09 19.24
N GLY A 169 -14.18 7.41 19.30
CA GLY A 169 -15.25 8.39 19.10
C GLY A 169 -16.28 8.39 20.24
N LYS A 170 -17.20 9.35 20.21
CA LYS A 170 -18.23 9.53 21.25
C LYS A 170 -19.11 8.26 21.34
N GLY A 171 -19.08 7.57 22.47
CA GLY A 171 -19.86 6.34 22.69
C GLY A 171 -19.45 5.18 21.77
N GLY A 172 -18.21 5.18 21.26
CA GLY A 172 -17.73 4.14 20.34
C GLY A 172 -18.24 4.30 18.91
N SER A 173 -18.79 5.46 18.54
CA SER A 173 -19.39 5.67 17.22
C SER A 173 -18.38 5.54 16.08
N ARG A 174 -17.14 5.99 16.27
CA ARG A 174 -16.11 5.97 15.23
C ARG A 174 -15.60 4.56 14.99
N ILE A 175 -15.24 3.83 16.05
CA ILE A 175 -14.78 2.43 15.91
C ILE A 175 -15.86 1.51 15.33
N LYS A 176 -17.14 1.76 15.64
CA LYS A 176 -18.26 1.03 15.02
C LYS A 176 -18.36 1.31 13.52
N SER A 177 -18.17 2.56 13.10
CA SER A 177 -18.15 2.95 11.69
C SER A 177 -16.96 2.32 10.94
N ILE A 178 -15.78 2.30 11.56
CA ILE A 178 -14.58 1.63 11.02
C ILE A 178 -14.83 0.14 10.87
N GLY A 179 -15.29 -0.53 11.93
CA GLY A 179 -15.55 -1.97 11.91
C GLY A 179 -16.66 -2.36 10.93
N TRP A 180 -17.68 -1.53 10.76
CA TRP A 180 -18.73 -1.78 9.76
C TRP A 180 -18.18 -1.72 8.34
N ALA A 181 -17.44 -0.67 8.00
CA ALA A 181 -16.85 -0.51 6.66
C ALA A 181 -15.81 -1.60 6.36
N ALA A 182 -14.94 -1.90 7.33
CA ALA A 182 -13.93 -2.95 7.17
C ALA A 182 -14.58 -4.33 6.98
N ARG A 183 -15.59 -4.67 7.80
CA ARG A 183 -16.30 -5.94 7.69
C ARG A 183 -16.97 -6.13 6.33
N GLN A 184 -17.58 -5.08 5.77
CA GLN A 184 -18.21 -5.19 4.44
C GLN A 184 -17.19 -5.53 3.36
N GLU A 185 -16.01 -4.91 3.39
CA GLU A 185 -14.96 -5.20 2.43
C GLU A 185 -14.35 -6.58 2.65
N LEU A 186 -14.13 -6.98 3.91
CA LEU A 186 -13.65 -8.33 4.24
C LEU A 186 -14.62 -9.42 3.80
N GLU A 187 -15.94 -9.21 3.93
CA GLU A 187 -16.95 -10.14 3.44
C GLU A 187 -16.88 -10.30 1.92
N GLY A 188 -16.61 -9.21 1.19
CA GLY A 188 -16.38 -9.26 -0.26
C GLY A 188 -15.07 -9.96 -0.63
N ALA A 189 -13.98 -9.60 0.05
CA ALA A 189 -12.64 -10.13 -0.23
C ALA A 189 -12.49 -11.62 0.11
N PHE A 190 -13.18 -12.11 1.14
CA PHE A 190 -13.12 -13.52 1.56
C PHE A 190 -14.32 -14.35 1.11
N GLU A 191 -15.27 -13.74 0.40
CA GLU A 191 -16.49 -14.37 -0.12
C GLU A 191 -17.26 -15.19 0.94
N ARG A 192 -17.16 -14.78 2.21
CA ARG A 192 -17.80 -15.46 3.34
C ARG A 192 -18.16 -14.49 4.45
N ARG A 193 -19.00 -14.93 5.38
CA ARG A 193 -19.43 -14.11 6.52
C ARG A 193 -18.25 -13.81 7.45
N VAL A 194 -18.09 -12.55 7.85
CA VAL A 194 -17.00 -12.11 8.74
C VAL A 194 -17.55 -11.51 10.04
N HIS A 195 -17.04 -11.99 11.17
CA HIS A 195 -17.29 -11.46 12.51
C HIS A 195 -16.04 -10.71 13.00
N LEU A 196 -15.95 -9.43 12.67
CA LEU A 196 -14.82 -8.57 13.01
C LEU A 196 -14.98 -7.94 14.41
N PHE A 197 -13.98 -8.14 15.26
CA PHE A 197 -13.86 -7.52 16.58
C PHE A 197 -12.64 -6.60 16.60
N LEU A 198 -12.86 -5.34 16.97
CA LEU A 198 -11.82 -4.31 17.01
C LEU A 198 -11.56 -3.86 18.45
N HIS A 199 -10.29 -3.87 18.84
CA HIS A 199 -9.79 -3.32 20.10
C HIS A 199 -8.86 -2.14 19.83
N VAL A 200 -8.77 -1.19 20.78
CA VAL A 200 -7.84 -0.07 20.68
C VAL A 200 -6.90 -0.06 21.87
N GLN A 201 -5.62 -0.26 21.59
CA GLN A 201 -4.53 -0.27 22.57
C GLN A 201 -3.66 0.98 22.39
N VAL A 202 -3.18 1.53 23.51
CA VAL A 202 -2.17 2.60 23.50
C VAL A 202 -0.84 1.97 23.77
N ASP A 203 0.12 2.23 22.90
CA ASP A 203 1.52 1.86 23.08
C ASP A 203 2.39 3.01 22.60
N GLU A 204 3.06 3.69 23.52
CA GLU A 204 3.86 4.88 23.22
C GLU A 204 5.16 4.54 22.46
N HIS A 205 5.58 3.27 22.48
CA HIS A 205 6.86 2.81 21.92
C HIS A 205 6.68 1.87 20.72
N TRP A 206 5.46 1.72 20.20
CA TRP A 206 5.20 0.73 19.15
C TRP A 206 6.03 0.96 17.88
N LEU A 207 6.36 2.21 17.56
CA LEU A 207 7.22 2.55 16.43
C LEU A 207 8.65 1.98 16.55
N GLU A 208 9.09 1.66 17.76
CA GLU A 208 10.41 1.10 18.06
C GLU A 208 10.36 -0.41 18.33
N ASP A 209 9.17 -1.01 18.39
CA ASP A 209 8.99 -2.42 18.71
C ASP A 209 9.05 -3.30 17.46
N ARG A 210 10.17 -4.02 17.34
CA ARG A 210 10.44 -4.99 16.26
C ARG A 210 9.36 -6.04 16.07
N GLY A 211 8.66 -6.43 17.14
CA GLY A 211 7.61 -7.44 17.11
C GLY A 211 6.46 -7.04 16.19
N TYR A 212 6.10 -5.75 16.20
CA TYR A 212 5.03 -5.24 15.35
C TYR A 212 5.41 -5.23 13.87
N TYR A 213 6.61 -4.80 13.52
CA TYR A 213 7.09 -4.83 12.13
C TYR A 213 7.14 -6.26 11.58
N ARG A 214 7.61 -7.23 12.38
CA ARG A 214 7.59 -8.65 12.01
C ARG A 214 6.20 -9.18 11.74
N ALA A 215 5.20 -8.78 12.53
CA ALA A 215 3.80 -9.15 12.29
C ALA A 215 3.27 -8.64 10.95
N TRP A 216 3.90 -7.61 10.39
CA TRP A 216 3.62 -7.04 9.07
C TRP A 216 4.56 -7.52 7.98
N LEU A 217 5.39 -8.53 8.27
CA LEU A 217 6.43 -9.03 7.36
C LEU A 217 7.41 -7.93 6.94
N LEU A 218 7.63 -6.93 7.80
CA LEU A 218 8.60 -5.87 7.59
C LEU A 218 9.84 -6.15 8.44
N ASP A 219 11.01 -5.96 7.84
CA ASP A 219 12.25 -5.87 8.61
C ASP A 219 12.37 -4.47 9.24
N PHE A 220 12.74 -4.46 10.52
CA PHE A 220 12.91 -3.25 11.33
C PHE A 220 14.30 -2.65 11.16
N GLU A 221 15.32 -3.48 10.93
CA GLU A 221 16.72 -3.02 10.77
C GLU A 221 17.04 -2.54 9.34
N ALA A 222 15.97 -2.44 8.56
CA ALA A 222 15.92 -2.18 7.14
C ALA A 222 16.24 -0.71 6.76
#